data_AF-A0A5D0QNG1-F1
#
_entry.id   AF-A0A5D0QNG1-F1
#
_cell.length_a   1.000
_cell.length_b   1.000
_cell.length_c   1.000
_cell.angle_alpha   90.00
_cell.angle_beta   90.00
_cell.angle_gamma   90.00
#
_symmetry.space_group_name_H-M   'P 1'
#
loop_
_entity.id
_entity.type
_entity.pdbx_description
1 polymer ?
#
loop_
_entity_poly.entity_id
_entity_poly.type
_entity_poly.pdbx_seq_one_letter_code
_entity_poly.pdbx_strand_id
1 'polypeptide(L)'
;MLLGRQRRSVTVYEYEDGRLARSVTTHDAEWLGEDLGYAKGQRRNDLDKCPGCGLPLSETTDPENEGRYEAPPPMRCHACTPLEHRKGEYTQSPPGLLFRVYLKVKKTLART
;
A
#
# COMPACT_ATOMS: atom_id res chain seq x y z
N MET A 1 5.25 7.93 -8.17
CA MET A 1 5.62 7.78 -6.75
C MET A 1 7.02 7.21 -6.74
N LEU A 2 8.02 8.06 -6.50
CA LEU A 2 9.39 7.60 -6.27
C LEU A 2 9.34 6.74 -5.01
N LEU A 3 9.86 5.51 -5.04
CA LEU A 3 9.83 4.57 -3.91
C LEU A 3 10.69 5.05 -2.73
N GLY A 4 10.37 6.22 -2.16
CA GLY A 4 11.12 6.92 -1.12
C GLY A 4 12.31 7.76 -1.60
N ARG A 5 12.69 7.73 -2.89
CA ARG A 5 13.85 8.48 -3.39
C ARG A 5 13.58 9.98 -3.46
N GLN A 6 14.51 10.77 -2.94
CA GLN A 6 14.56 12.23 -3.17
C GLN A 6 15.23 12.54 -4.51
N ARG A 7 14.54 13.31 -5.36
CA ARG A 7 15.08 13.78 -6.64
C ARG A 7 16.20 14.79 -6.43
N ARG A 8 17.21 14.73 -7.30
CA ARG A 8 18.25 15.74 -7.39
C ARG A 8 17.93 16.71 -8.52
N SER A 9 18.21 17.98 -8.27
CA SER A 9 18.11 19.05 -9.27
C SER A 9 19.40 19.85 -9.28
N VAL A 10 19.84 20.23 -10.48
CA VAL A 10 20.98 21.12 -10.69
C VAL A 10 20.47 22.35 -11.42
N THR A 11 20.73 23.54 -10.89
CA THR A 11 20.43 24.81 -11.54
C THR A 11 21.71 25.42 -12.05
N VAL A 12 21.79 25.66 -13.36
CA VAL A 12 22.92 26.34 -14.01
C VAL A 12 22.50 27.76 -14.34
N TYR A 13 23.31 28.73 -13.92
CA TYR A 13 23.11 30.16 -14.16
C TYR A 13 24.15 30.67 -15.16
N GLU A 14 23.71 31.33 -16.22
CA GLU A 14 24.56 31.98 -17.21
C GLU A 14 24.44 33.49 -17.04
N TYR A 15 25.58 34.17 -16.96
CA TYR A 15 25.66 35.62 -16.75
C TYR A 15 26.37 36.29 -17.94
N GLU A 16 25.82 37.41 -18.40
CA GLU A 16 26.39 38.27 -19.44
C GLU A 16 26.53 39.69 -18.88
N ASP A 17 27.71 40.30 -19.02
CA ASP A 17 28.03 41.62 -18.47
C ASP A 17 27.68 41.81 -16.98
N GLY A 18 27.86 40.74 -16.19
CA GLY A 18 27.55 40.73 -14.75
C GLY A 18 26.06 40.68 -14.42
N ARG A 19 25.18 40.50 -15.41
CA ARG A 19 23.73 40.31 -15.24
C ARG A 19 23.35 38.88 -15.56
N LEU A 20 22.36 38.34 -14.84
CA LEU A 20 21.86 37.00 -15.12
C LEU A 20 21.15 37.01 -16.49
N ALA A 21 21.68 36.27 -17.45
CA ALA A 21 21.13 36.12 -18.78
C ALA A 21 20.18 34.92 -18.86
N ARG A 22 20.51 33.81 -18.17
CA ARG A 22 19.72 32.58 -18.21
C ARG A 22 19.88 31.76 -16.93
N SER A 23 18.81 31.04 -16.56
CA SER A 23 18.85 30.01 -15.53
C SER A 23 18.16 28.76 -16.05
N VAL A 24 18.82 27.60 -15.98
CA VAL A 24 18.25 26.31 -16.38
C VAL A 24 18.33 25.34 -15.20
N THR A 25 17.18 24.86 -14.74
CA THR A 25 17.10 23.80 -13.75
C THR A 25 16.88 22.47 -14.45
N THR A 26 17.78 21.52 -14.26
CA THR A 26 17.65 20.14 -14.75
C THR A 26 17.41 19.22 -13.56
N HIS A 27 16.44 18.33 -13.69
CA HIS A 27 16.15 17.30 -12.69
C HIS A 27 16.61 15.94 -13.20
N ASP A 28 16.99 15.06 -12.28
CA ASP A 28 17.13 13.64 -12.59
C ASP A 28 15.80 13.03 -13.06
N ALA A 29 15.89 11.88 -13.74
CA ALA A 29 14.73 11.15 -14.21
C ALA A 29 13.78 10.83 -13.04
N GLU A 30 12.49 11.05 -13.27
CA GLU A 30 11.45 10.81 -12.26
C GLU A 30 11.31 9.32 -11.92
N TRP A 31 11.68 8.42 -12.84
CA TRP A 31 11.70 6.98 -12.61
C TRP A 31 13.06 6.44 -12.99
N LEU A 32 13.67 5.67 -12.09
CA LEU A 32 14.82 4.84 -12.42
C LEU A 32 14.37 3.60 -13.17
N GLY A 33 15.33 2.94 -13.83
CA GLY A 33 15.10 1.61 -14.40
C GLY A 33 14.58 0.61 -13.36
N GLU A 34 15.07 0.72 -12.12
CA GLU A 34 14.62 -0.09 -10.98
C GLU A 34 13.16 0.19 -10.60
N ASP A 35 12.76 1.47 -10.48
CA ASP A 35 11.36 1.84 -10.19
C ASP A 35 10.41 1.26 -11.24
N LEU A 36 10.80 1.34 -12.52
CA LEU A 36 10.05 0.75 -13.62
C LEU A 36 10.02 -0.78 -13.55
N GLY A 37 11.14 -1.40 -13.14
CA GLY A 37 11.24 -2.84 -12.91
C GLY A 37 10.24 -3.31 -11.86
N TYR A 38 10.20 -2.64 -10.71
CA TYR A 38 9.23 -2.94 -9.65
C TYR A 38 7.78 -2.75 -10.10
N ALA A 39 7.47 -1.64 -10.80
CA ALA A 39 6.13 -1.40 -11.31
C ALA A 39 5.67 -2.49 -12.31
N LYS A 40 6.56 -2.92 -13.22
CA LYS A 40 6.28 -4.02 -14.15
C LYS A 40 6.10 -5.35 -13.43
N GLY A 41 6.94 -5.64 -12.43
CA GLY A 41 6.84 -6.84 -11.59
C GLY A 41 5.51 -6.89 -10.84
N GLN A 42 5.13 -5.78 -10.20
CA GLN A 42 3.84 -5.64 -9.52
C GLN A 42 2.68 -5.87 -10.49
N ARG A 43 2.71 -5.26 -11.68
CA ARG A 43 1.67 -5.46 -12.70
C ARG A 43 1.56 -6.93 -13.12
N ARG A 44 2.68 -7.61 -13.32
CA ARG A 44 2.69 -9.04 -13.65
C ARG A 44 2.11 -9.89 -12.53
N ASN A 45 2.49 -9.61 -11.28
CA ASN A 45 1.92 -10.29 -10.10
C ASN A 45 0.41 -10.07 -10.00
N ASP A 46 -0.09 -8.87 -10.25
CA ASP A 46 -1.53 -8.59 -10.20
C ASP A 46 -2.30 -9.28 -11.32
N LEU A 47 -1.71 -9.39 -12.52
CA LEU A 47 -2.29 -10.12 -13.65
C LEU A 47 -2.29 -11.64 -13.44
N ASP A 48 -1.34 -12.16 -12.66
CA ASP A 48 -1.27 -13.58 -12.33
C ASP A 48 -2.23 -13.96 -11.19
N LYS A 49 -3.07 -13.07 -10.64
CA LYS A 49 -3.99 -13.46 -9.56
C LYS A 49 -5.27 -14.08 -10.09
N CYS A 50 -5.68 -15.18 -9.49
CA CYS A 50 -7.00 -15.78 -9.73
C CYS A 50 -8.10 -14.80 -9.25
N PRO A 51 -9.10 -14.47 -10.06
CA PRO A 51 -10.15 -13.51 -9.69
C PRO A 51 -11.09 -14.01 -8.59
N GLY A 52 -11.09 -15.32 -8.30
CA GLY A 52 -11.89 -15.93 -7.23
C GLY A 52 -11.15 -15.95 -5.89
N CYS A 53 -10.02 -16.67 -5.82
CA CYS A 53 -9.30 -16.89 -4.56
C CYS A 53 -8.14 -15.91 -4.31
N GLY A 54 -7.72 -15.14 -5.32
CA GLY A 54 -6.63 -14.15 -5.20
C GLY A 54 -5.21 -14.73 -5.17
N LEU A 55 -5.06 -16.06 -5.23
CA LEU A 55 -3.77 -16.75 -5.30
C LEU A 55 -3.19 -16.73 -6.74
N PRO A 56 -1.89 -17.03 -6.93
CA PRO A 56 -1.29 -17.08 -8.26
C PRO A 56 -1.98 -18.12 -9.17
N LEU A 57 -2.35 -17.71 -10.39
CA LEU A 57 -2.94 -18.54 -11.43
C LEU A 57 -1.94 -19.61 -11.86
N SER A 58 -0.69 -19.20 -12.09
CA SER A 58 0.40 -20.11 -12.39
C SER A 58 0.52 -21.29 -11.42
N GLU A 59 0.19 -21.10 -10.14
CA GLU A 59 0.17 -22.16 -9.12
C GLU A 59 -1.19 -22.88 -9.08
N THR A 60 -2.29 -22.13 -9.02
CA THR A 60 -3.65 -22.69 -8.83
C THR A 60 -4.19 -23.45 -10.04
N THR A 61 -3.62 -23.25 -11.24
CA THR A 61 -3.97 -24.02 -12.45
C THR A 61 -2.99 -25.15 -12.75
N ASP A 62 -1.97 -25.35 -11.91
CA ASP A 62 -1.03 -26.47 -12.06
C ASP A 62 -1.72 -27.79 -11.64
N PRO A 63 -1.82 -28.79 -12.53
CA PRO A 63 -2.43 -30.08 -12.18
C PRO A 63 -1.72 -30.81 -11.03
N GLU A 64 -0.44 -30.54 -10.77
CA GLU A 64 0.31 -31.13 -9.64
C GLU A 64 -0.16 -30.59 -8.28
N ASN A 65 -1.02 -29.57 -8.27
CA ASN A 65 -1.63 -29.01 -7.06
C ASN A 65 -3.05 -29.52 -6.78
N GLU A 66 -3.58 -30.44 -7.61
CA GLU A 66 -4.88 -31.06 -7.39
C GLU A 66 -4.97 -31.70 -5.99
N GLY A 67 -5.99 -31.33 -5.21
CA GLY A 67 -6.21 -31.86 -3.86
C GLY A 67 -5.23 -31.36 -2.78
N ARG A 68 -4.31 -30.43 -3.09
CA ARG A 68 -3.30 -29.93 -2.14
C ARG A 68 -3.71 -28.66 -1.39
N TYR A 69 -4.83 -28.04 -1.77
CA TYR A 69 -5.36 -26.85 -1.10
C TYR A 69 -6.29 -27.22 0.06
N GLU A 70 -6.11 -26.58 1.20
CA GLU A 70 -7.01 -26.66 2.35
C GLU A 70 -7.61 -25.28 2.65
N ALA A 71 -8.93 -25.23 2.84
CA ALA A 71 -9.63 -24.03 3.28
C ALA A 71 -9.94 -24.13 4.79
N PRO A 72 -9.22 -23.40 5.66
CA PRO A 72 -9.48 -23.45 7.09
C PRO A 72 -10.83 -22.81 7.44
N PRO A 73 -11.39 -23.08 8.63
CA PRO A 73 -12.57 -22.39 9.13
C PRO A 73 -12.38 -20.85 9.16
N PRO A 74 -13.49 -20.07 9.05
CA PRO A 74 -13.41 -18.61 9.08
C PRO A 74 -12.72 -18.07 10.34
N MET A 75 -11.79 -17.12 10.14
CA MET A 75 -11.14 -16.42 11.26
C MET A 75 -11.95 -15.18 11.66
N ARG A 76 -12.23 -15.03 12.96
CA ARG A 76 -12.86 -13.82 13.50
C ARG A 76 -11.83 -12.72 13.75
N CYS A 77 -12.07 -11.53 13.23
CA CYS A 77 -11.31 -10.34 13.62
C CYS A 77 -11.87 -9.71 14.90
N HIS A 78 -11.08 -9.77 15.99
CA HIS A 78 -11.43 -9.17 17.28
C HIS A 78 -11.46 -7.64 17.26
N ALA A 79 -10.82 -6.99 16.28
CA ALA A 79 -10.89 -5.55 16.08
C ALA A 79 -12.14 -5.14 15.28
N CYS A 80 -12.53 -5.90 14.25
CA CYS A 80 -13.72 -5.60 13.46
C CYS A 80 -15.01 -5.85 14.24
N THR A 81 -15.03 -6.85 15.12
CA THR A 81 -16.23 -7.15 15.95
C THR A 81 -16.78 -5.90 16.66
N PRO A 82 -16.03 -5.22 17.56
CA PRO A 82 -16.53 -4.04 18.25
C PRO A 82 -16.78 -2.86 17.30
N LEU A 83 -16.05 -2.79 16.17
CA LEU A 83 -16.27 -1.76 15.15
C LEU A 83 -17.65 -1.92 14.49
N GLU A 84 -18.03 -3.15 14.11
CA GLU A 84 -19.35 -3.45 13.52
C GLU A 84 -20.48 -3.26 14.52
N HIS A 85 -20.31 -3.68 15.78
CA HIS A 85 -21.28 -3.36 16.84
C HIS A 85 -21.48 -1.85 16.97
N ARG A 86 -20.38 -1.09 17.00
CA ARG A 86 -20.44 0.37 17.08
C ARG A 86 -21.07 1.01 15.84
N LYS A 87 -20.87 0.49 14.64
CA LYS A 87 -21.59 0.96 13.44
C LYS A 87 -23.08 0.72 13.57
N GLY A 88 -23.49 -0.47 14.03
CA GLY A 88 -24.89 -0.83 14.24
C GLY A 88 -25.63 0.12 15.19
N GLU A 89 -24.96 0.57 16.26
CA GLU A 89 -25.50 1.56 17.21
C GLU A 89 -25.88 2.91 16.56
N TYR A 90 -25.24 3.27 15.44
CA TYR A 90 -25.40 4.57 14.78
C TYR A 90 -26.12 4.48 13.42
N THR A 91 -26.85 3.40 13.17
CA THR A 91 -27.54 3.17 11.89
C THR A 91 -28.52 4.29 11.52
N GLN A 92 -29.15 4.94 12.51
CA GLN A 92 -30.10 6.06 12.32
C GLN A 92 -29.43 7.44 12.39
N SER A 93 -28.10 7.50 12.45
CA SER A 93 -27.34 8.76 12.51
C SER A 93 -27.05 9.30 11.11
N PRO A 94 -26.67 10.58 10.97
CA PRO A 94 -26.26 11.15 9.69
C PRO A 94 -25.10 10.36 9.03
N PRO A 95 -25.03 10.32 7.69
CA PRO A 95 -23.95 9.67 6.98
C PRO A 95 -22.61 10.40 7.19
N GLY A 96 -21.49 9.74 6.89
CA GLY A 96 -20.15 10.31 7.01
C GLY A 96 -19.50 10.13 8.40
N LEU A 97 -20.11 9.34 9.29
CA LEU A 97 -19.47 8.94 10.55
C LEU A 97 -18.28 8.02 10.28
N LEU A 98 -17.11 8.40 10.81
CA LEU A 98 -15.89 7.62 10.72
C LEU A 98 -15.66 6.84 12.01
N PHE A 99 -15.75 5.52 11.93
CA PHE A 99 -15.52 4.62 13.06
C PHE A 99 -14.07 4.16 13.08
N ARG A 100 -13.45 4.14 14.27
CA ARG A 100 -12.09 3.66 14.48
C ARG A 100 -12.06 2.66 15.63
N VAL A 101 -11.16 1.70 15.55
CA VAL A 101 -10.87 0.75 16.63
C VAL A 101 -9.41 0.91 17.02
N TYR A 102 -9.13 0.78 18.32
CA TYR A 102 -7.78 0.84 18.86
C TYR A 102 -7.54 -0.39 19.75
N LEU A 103 -6.31 -0.89 19.73
CA LEU A 103 -5.91 -1.96 20.64
C LEU A 103 -5.75 -1.38 22.05
N LYS A 104 -6.49 -1.91 23.03
CA LYS A 104 -6.35 -1.50 24.43
C LYS A 104 -5.02 -2.04 24.97
N VAL A 105 -4.17 -1.16 25.50
CA VAL A 105 -2.97 -1.57 26.24
C VAL A 105 -3.42 -2.31 27.50
N LYS A 106 -2.93 -3.52 27.73
CA LYS A 106 -3.17 -4.25 29.00
C LYS A 106 -2.48 -3.48 30.12
N LYS A 107 -3.24 -2.99 31.11
CA LYS A 107 -2.67 -2.61 32.40
C LYS A 107 -2.29 -3.89 33.13
N THR A 108 -1.01 -4.22 33.16
CA THR A 108 -0.48 -5.24 34.08
C THR A 108 -0.55 -4.62 35.47
N LEU A 109 -1.56 -5.00 36.26
CA LEU A 109 -1.58 -4.66 37.68
C LEU A 109 -0.42 -5.42 38.34
N ALA A 110 0.63 -4.70 38.71
CA ALA A 110 1.60 -5.20 39.68
C ALA A 110 0.83 -5.49 40.97
N ARG A 111 0.66 -6.78 41.29
CA ARG A 111 0.22 -7.22 42.61
C ARG A 111 1.41 -7.02 43.54
N THR A 112 1.35 -6.00 44.38
CA THR A 112 2.17 -5.86 45.59
C THR A 112 1.44 -6.50 46.75
#